data_AF-A0A2I0PTM6-F1
#
_entry.id   AF-A0A2I0PTM6-F1
#
_cell.length_a   1.000
_cell.length_b   1.000
_cell.length_c   1.000
_cell.angle_alpha   90.00
_cell.angle_beta   90.00
_cell.angle_gamma   90.00
#
_symmetry.space_group_name_H-M   'P 1'
#
loop_
_entity.id
_entity.type
_entity.pdbx_description
1 polymer ?
#
loop_
_entity_poly.entity_id
_entity_poly.type
_entity_poly.pdbx_seq_one_letter_code
_entity_poly.pdbx_strand_id
1 'polypeptide(L)' 'MKAEVSGYEIIEKMVRPSGNSGRVYVPANWIGKKVKIVLLDPVEGKNDRLQ' A
#
# COMPACT_ATOMS: atom_id res chain seq x y z
N MET A 1 -10.18 8.29 12.61
CA MET A 1 -10.69 6.96 12.21
C MET A 1 -9.69 5.93 12.73
N LYS A 2 -10.14 4.91 13.47
CA LYS A 2 -9.25 3.91 14.09
C LYS A 2 -9.39 2.60 13.30
N ALA A 3 -8.35 2.19 12.60
CA ALA A 3 -8.29 0.88 11.96
C ALA A 3 -7.55 -0.07 12.91
N GLU A 4 -8.19 -1.17 13.30
CA GLU A 4 -7.51 -2.25 14.03
C GLU A 4 -6.90 -3.24 13.03
N VAL A 5 -5.60 -3.47 13.16
CA VAL A 5 -4.84 -4.40 12.33
C VAL A 5 -4.29 -5.50 13.23
N SER A 6 -4.66 -6.75 12.94
CA SER A 6 -4.04 -7.94 13.50
C SER A 6 -3.11 -8.58 12.45
N GLY A 7 -1.91 -8.98 12.86
CA GLY A 7 -0.90 -9.54 11.98
C GLY A 7 0.36 -9.98 12.71
N TYR A 8 1.23 -10.69 12.00
CA TYR A 8 2.50 -11.20 12.55
C TYR A 8 3.63 -10.16 12.50
N GLU A 9 3.62 -9.28 11.51
CA GLU A 9 4.65 -8.25 11.30
C GLU A 9 4.06 -7.04 10.56
N ILE A 10 4.55 -5.84 10.88
CA ILE A 10 4.22 -4.58 10.19
C ILE A 10 5.50 -4.00 9.61
N ILE A 11 5.46 -3.63 8.34
CA ILE A 11 6.60 -3.02 7.64
C ILE A 11 6.14 -1.72 6.98
N GLU A 12 6.80 -0.62 7.30
CA GLU A 12 6.56 0.68 6.67
C GLU A 12 7.48 0.87 5.47
N LYS A 13 6.90 1.18 4.31
CA LYS A 13 7.64 1.41 3.07
C LYS A 13 6.99 2.52 2.25
N MET A 14 7.84 3.38 1.69
CA MET A 14 7.40 4.36 0.71
C MET A 14 7.04 3.66 -0.61
N VAL A 15 5.86 3.97 -1.13
CA VAL A 15 5.40 3.49 -2.43
C VAL A 15 6.30 4.06 -3.52
N ARG A 16 6.71 3.21 -4.47
CA ARG A 16 7.50 3.61 -5.65
C ARG A 16 6.63 3.50 -6.92
N PRO A 17 6.89 4.31 -7.96
CA PRO A 17 6.15 4.21 -9.21
C PRO A 17 6.40 2.86 -9.91
N SER A 18 5.38 2.39 -10.61
CA SER A 18 5.39 1.17 -11.42
C SER A 18 4.34 1.27 -12.52
N GLY A 19 4.71 1.77 -13.70
CA GLY A 19 3.75 1.99 -14.79
C GLY A 19 2.64 2.96 -14.36
N ASN A 20 1.39 2.51 -14.43
CA ASN A 20 0.22 3.27 -13.99
C ASN A 20 -0.17 3.04 -12.51
N SER A 21 0.68 2.36 -11.73
CA SER A 21 0.42 2.05 -10.32
C SER A 21 1.61 2.39 -9.41
N GLY A 22 1.38 2.27 -8.10
CA GLY A 22 2.43 2.18 -7.10
C GLY A 22 2.82 0.73 -6.82
N ARG A 23 4.05 0.50 -6.33
CA ARG A 23 4.53 -0.79 -5.81
C ARG A 23 5.30 -0.62 -4.51
N VAL A 24 5.28 -1.66 -3.69
CA VAL A 24 6.13 -1.82 -2.50
C VAL A 24 6.82 -3.18 -2.55
N TYR A 25 8.13 -3.23 -2.29
CA TYR A 25 8.85 -4.50 -2.22
C TYR A 25 8.72 -5.10 -0.82
N VAL A 26 8.16 -6.30 -0.74
CA VAL A 26 8.07 -7.09 0.50
C VAL A 26 9.20 -8.14 0.56
N PRO A 27 9.51 -8.71 1.74
CA PRO A 27 10.44 -9.83 1.86
C PRO A 27 10.11 -10.98 0.89
N ALA A 28 11.14 -11.61 0.31
CA ALA A 28 10.96 -12.64 -0.72
C ALA A 28 10.19 -13.88 -0.22
N ASN A 29 10.31 -14.21 1.07
CA ASN A 29 9.57 -15.30 1.70
C ASN A 29 8.05 -15.04 1.80
N TRP A 30 7.57 -13.84 1.47
CA TRP A 30 6.13 -13.54 1.39
C TRP A 30 5.51 -13.88 0.03
N ILE A 31 6.30 -14.33 -0.95
CA ILE A 31 5.77 -14.78 -2.24
C ILE A 31 4.72 -15.88 -2.00
N GLY A 32 3.54 -15.70 -2.60
CA GLY A 32 2.40 -16.61 -2.43
C GLY A 32 1.61 -16.45 -1.12
N LYS A 33 1.95 -15.48 -0.26
CA LYS A 33 1.19 -15.16 0.96
C LYS A 33 0.19 -14.03 0.71
N LYS A 34 -0.94 -14.09 1.42
CA LYS A 34 -1.99 -13.05 1.36
C LYS A 34 -1.60 -11.89 2.28
N VAL A 35 -1.58 -10.68 1.74
CA VAL A 35 -1.22 -9.45 2.47
C VAL A 35 -2.35 -8.42 2.39
N LYS A 36 -2.42 -7.53 3.38
CA LYS A 36 -3.23 -6.30 3.36
C LYS A 36 -2.28 -5.10 3.38
N ILE A 37 -2.51 -4.12 2.51
CA ILE A 37 -1.79 -2.85 2.49
C ILE A 37 -2.74 -1.77 3.00
N VAL A 38 -2.30 -0.98 3.96
CA VAL A 38 -3.05 0.15 4.51
C VAL A 38 -2.28 1.42 4.18
N LEU A 39 -2.93 2.33 3.47
CA LEU A 39 -2.38 3.66 3.22
C LEU A 39 -2.57 4.51 4.49
N LEU A 40 -1.48 5.11 4.99
CA LEU A 40 -1.50 5.93 6.19
C LEU A 40 -1.72 7.42 5.88
N ASP A 41 -1.35 7.85 4.67
CA ASP A 41 -1.43 9.25 4.23
C ASP A 41 -2.67 9.52 3.37
N PRO A 42 -3.21 10.75 3.37
CA PRO A 42 -4.25 11.13 2.43
C PRO A 42 -3.73 11.13 1.00
N VAL A 43 -4.58 10.76 0.04
CA VAL A 43 -4.32 11.01 -1.38
C VAL A 43 -4.76 12.42 -1.70
N GLU A 44 -3.83 13.36 -1.81
CA GLU A 44 -4.13 14.71 -2.24
C GLU A 44 -4.45 14.73 -3.75
N GLY A 45 -5.64 15.22 -4.10
CA GLY A 45 -6.02 15.58 -5.47
C GLY A 45 -6.19 14.43 -6.46
N LYS A 46 -7.40 13.85 -6.52
CA LYS A 46 -7.97 13.46 -7.83
C LYS A 46 -8.75 14.67 -8.36
N ASN A 47 -8.14 15.46 -9.23
CA ASN A 47 -8.95 16.28 -10.13
C ASN A 47 -9.57 15.27 -11.11
N ASP A 48 -10.78 14.78 -10.82
CA ASP A 48 -11.58 13.90 -11.68
C ASP A 48 -11.99 14.56 -13.02
N ARG A 49 -11.23 15.55 -13.49
CA ARG A 49 -11.28 16.04 -14.85
C ARG A 49 -10.46 15.11 -15.71
N LEU A 50 -11.10 14.03 -16.14
CA LEU A 50 -10.82 13.13 -17.27
C LEU A 50 -11.33 11.72 -16.89
N GLN A 51 -12.65 11.60 -16.70
CA GLN A 51 -13.42 10.47 -17.21
C GLN A 51 -14.39 11.02 -18.25
#